data_AF-S5M1K4-F1
#
_entry.id   AF-S5M1K4-F1
#
_cell.length_a   1.000
_cell.length_b   1.000
_cell.length_c   1.000
_cell.angle_alpha   90.00
_cell.angle_beta   90.00
_cell.angle_gamma   90.00
#
_symmetry.space_group_name_H-M   'P 1'
#
loop_
_entity.id
_entity.type
_entity.pdbx_description
1 polymer ?
#
loop_
_entity_poly.entity_id
_entity_poly.type
_entity_poly.pdbx_seq_one_letter_code
_entity_poly.pdbx_strand_id
1 'polypeptide(L)'
;MPEKTTLKDIAQINKILASKEYETIKEFNAYIEIIKEYIDDTFFKKDAIIEKLVEYCENSGRYLDIKFKKPSGIELNAENIQAYMSNTKKAIEKAIFIEDDTLNHSIFIEIKSIFRYFLEKTYEISSLTDYETLYTVNTIEFHQQNESFKYLYTIFDKFTYIAKHLNDKYCKKIVTNYNGEALKFSQNFLKEISFLTKSALDYQKLSDTIEQITYSNAWHYIRKLRNSIEHDFVDPSYKYNICFSLELLFIIIGRIMLSLNLHMQSEIEIRKTLDSLKQFK
;
A
#
# COMPACT_ATOMS: atom_id res chain seq x y z
N MET A 1 25.76 15.55 -3.34
CA MET A 1 24.88 14.41 -3.05
C MET A 1 23.70 14.97 -2.30
N PRO A 2 22.44 14.76 -2.72
CA PRO A 2 21.30 15.22 -1.92
C PRO A 2 21.33 14.54 -0.56
N GLU A 3 21.03 15.30 0.50
CA GLU A 3 20.92 14.77 1.86
C GLU A 3 19.82 13.70 1.90
N LYS A 4 20.08 12.59 2.59
CA LYS A 4 19.16 11.46 2.66
C LYS A 4 18.03 11.79 3.64
N THR A 5 16.78 11.72 3.17
CA THR A 5 15.58 11.90 4.00
C THR A 5 15.57 10.92 5.17
N THR A 6 15.30 11.45 6.36
CA THR A 6 15.29 10.73 7.65
C THR A 6 13.88 10.68 8.26
N LEU A 7 13.72 9.85 9.30
CA LEU A 7 12.47 9.80 10.08
C LEU A 7 12.11 11.15 10.71
N LYS A 8 13.11 11.98 11.08
CA LYS A 8 12.87 13.31 11.64
C LYS A 8 12.23 14.24 10.60
N ASP A 9 12.69 14.15 9.35
CA ASP A 9 12.12 14.93 8.25
C ASP A 9 10.67 14.53 8.01
N ILE A 10 10.36 13.23 8.01
CA ILE A 10 8.99 12.72 7.90
C ILE A 10 8.11 13.16 9.08
N ALA A 11 8.64 13.18 10.30
CA ALA A 11 7.92 13.68 11.47
C ALA A 11 7.65 15.19 11.37
N GLN A 12 8.57 15.97 10.80
CA GLN A 12 8.38 17.40 10.56
C GLN A 12 7.36 17.66 9.45
N ILE A 13 7.47 16.97 8.32
CA ILE A 13 6.50 17.04 7.22
C ILE A 13 5.10 16.70 7.74
N ASN A 14 4.98 15.68 8.58
CA ASN A 14 3.73 15.34 9.25
C ASN A 14 3.12 16.53 10.01
N LYS A 15 3.93 17.33 10.71
CA LYS A 15 3.43 18.52 11.44
C LYS A 15 2.96 19.58 10.47
N ILE A 16 3.79 19.93 9.48
CA ILE A 16 3.48 20.95 8.46
C ILE A 16 2.20 20.62 7.71
N LEU A 17 2.06 19.36 7.27
CA LEU A 17 0.85 18.91 6.59
C LEU A 17 -0.36 19.05 7.54
N ALA A 18 -0.28 18.53 8.77
CA ALA A 18 -1.40 18.57 9.71
C ALA A 18 -1.89 19.99 10.04
N SER A 19 -1.00 20.96 10.14
CA SER A 19 -1.34 22.37 10.39
C SER A 19 -1.65 23.17 9.12
N LYS A 20 -1.55 22.55 7.93
CA LYS A 20 -1.67 23.22 6.62
C LYS A 20 -0.77 24.44 6.49
N GLU A 21 0.46 24.34 7.00
CA GLU A 21 1.47 25.42 6.99
C GLU A 21 2.22 25.56 5.65
N TYR A 22 1.78 24.87 4.59
CA TYR A 22 2.31 25.05 3.24
C TYR A 22 1.58 26.18 2.50
N GLU A 23 2.32 26.99 1.74
CA GLU A 23 1.76 28.16 1.06
C GLU A 23 1.10 27.80 -0.27
N THR A 24 1.52 26.70 -0.91
CA THR A 24 1.06 26.34 -2.25
C THR A 24 0.87 24.84 -2.44
N ILE A 25 0.02 24.46 -3.41
CA ILE A 25 -0.13 23.07 -3.86
C ILE A 25 1.20 22.51 -4.41
N LYS A 26 2.06 23.36 -4.97
CA LYS A 26 3.39 22.95 -5.43
C LYS A 26 4.27 22.50 -4.26
N GLU A 27 4.21 23.22 -3.14
CA GLU A 27 4.92 22.87 -1.91
C GLU A 27 4.36 21.58 -1.30
N PHE A 28 3.03 21.45 -1.23
CA PHE A 28 2.37 20.20 -0.82
C PHE A 28 2.86 18.99 -1.64
N ASN A 29 2.91 19.13 -2.97
CA ASN A 29 3.41 18.07 -3.85
C ASN A 29 4.90 17.76 -3.62
N ALA A 30 5.72 18.76 -3.27
CA ALA A 30 7.12 18.53 -2.93
C ALA A 30 7.26 17.67 -1.66
N TYR A 31 6.42 17.89 -0.65
CA TYR A 31 6.38 17.02 0.53
C TYR A 31 5.95 15.59 0.19
N ILE A 32 4.99 15.41 -0.72
CA ILE A 32 4.60 14.08 -1.21
C ILE A 32 5.78 13.36 -1.86
N GLU A 33 6.57 14.04 -2.69
CA GLU A 33 7.77 13.44 -3.29
C GLU A 33 8.77 12.97 -2.22
N ILE A 34 9.03 13.80 -1.20
CA ILE A 34 9.92 13.43 -0.09
C ILE A 34 9.39 12.20 0.67
N ILE A 35 8.07 12.14 0.93
CA ILE A 35 7.43 10.99 1.58
C ILE A 35 7.60 9.72 0.74
N LYS A 36 7.39 9.80 -0.58
CA LYS A 36 7.53 8.65 -1.49
C LYS A 36 8.97 8.14 -1.53
N GLU A 37 9.94 9.03 -1.69
CA GLU A 37 11.36 8.66 -1.69
C GLU A 37 11.76 7.98 -0.40
N TYR A 38 11.30 8.52 0.73
CA TYR A 38 11.55 7.92 2.03
C TYR A 38 10.93 6.52 2.16
N ILE A 39 9.68 6.33 1.71
CA ILE A 39 9.02 5.01 1.72
C ILE A 39 9.85 4.02 0.90
N ASP A 40 10.23 4.42 -0.32
CA ASP A 40 10.97 3.57 -1.24
C ASP A 40 12.32 3.15 -0.64
N ASP A 41 13.06 4.10 -0.08
CA ASP A 41 14.36 3.86 0.55
C ASP A 41 14.30 3.06 1.85
N THR A 42 13.19 3.11 2.55
CA THR A 42 13.03 2.52 3.90
C THR A 42 12.40 1.14 3.85
N PHE A 43 11.39 0.93 3.01
CA PHE A 43 10.58 -0.29 2.98
C PHE A 43 10.83 -1.16 1.75
N PHE A 44 11.28 -0.60 0.62
CA PHE A 44 11.37 -1.36 -0.64
C PHE A 44 12.80 -1.61 -1.12
N LYS A 45 13.74 -0.70 -0.85
CA LYS A 45 15.15 -0.84 -1.25
C LYS A 45 16.05 -1.44 -0.16
N LYS A 46 15.64 -1.38 1.10
CA LYS A 46 16.39 -1.91 2.25
C LYS A 46 15.62 -3.01 2.94
N ASP A 47 16.36 -4.00 3.41
CA ASP A 47 15.78 -5.19 4.03
C ASP A 47 15.65 -5.08 5.55
N ALA A 48 16.27 -4.09 6.20
CA ALA A 48 16.37 -4.01 7.67
C ALA A 48 15.03 -4.09 8.42
N ILE A 49 14.02 -3.35 7.97
CA ILE A 49 12.68 -3.42 8.59
C ILE A 49 12.08 -4.80 8.34
N ILE A 50 12.18 -5.32 7.12
CA ILE A 50 11.55 -6.59 6.75
C ILE A 50 12.20 -7.77 7.46
N GLU A 51 13.52 -7.77 7.65
CA GLU A 51 14.24 -8.74 8.49
C GLU A 51 13.65 -8.79 9.90
N LYS A 52 13.40 -7.63 10.51
CA LYS A 52 12.79 -7.57 11.84
C LYS A 52 11.33 -7.99 11.87
N LEU A 53 10.57 -7.74 10.81
CA LEU A 53 9.19 -8.22 10.71
C LEU A 53 9.12 -9.75 10.57
N VAL A 54 10.08 -10.35 9.85
CA VAL A 54 10.20 -11.81 9.77
C VAL A 54 10.52 -12.38 11.14
N GLU A 55 11.53 -11.84 11.82
CA GLU A 55 11.89 -12.24 13.20
C GLU A 55 10.69 -12.12 14.16
N TYR A 56 9.97 -11.00 14.10
CA TYR A 56 8.77 -10.78 14.91
C TYR A 56 7.66 -11.81 14.62
N CYS A 57 7.42 -12.14 13.34
CA CYS A 57 6.47 -13.18 12.95
C CYS A 57 6.89 -14.57 13.44
N GLU A 58 8.16 -14.93 13.30
CA GLU A 58 8.69 -16.22 13.72
C GLU A 58 8.59 -16.40 15.24
N ASN A 59 8.88 -15.34 16.01
CA ASN A 59 8.68 -15.32 17.45
C ASN A 59 7.21 -15.47 17.86
N SER A 60 6.27 -15.16 16.96
CA SER A 60 4.83 -15.37 17.14
C SER A 60 4.30 -16.71 16.58
N GLY A 61 5.21 -17.63 16.22
CA GLY A 61 4.86 -18.95 15.68
C GLY A 61 4.51 -18.98 14.18
N ARG A 62 4.76 -17.88 13.45
CA ARG A 62 4.53 -17.80 11.99
C ARG A 62 5.85 -17.79 11.23
N TYR A 63 6.17 -18.92 10.61
CA TYR A 63 7.38 -19.08 9.81
C TYR A 63 7.12 -18.72 8.36
N LEU A 64 7.53 -17.52 7.97
CA LEU A 64 7.44 -17.03 6.60
C LEU A 64 8.81 -17.25 5.95
N ASP A 65 9.01 -18.34 5.20
CA ASP A 65 10.29 -18.76 4.56
C ASP A 65 10.92 -17.68 3.65
N ILE A 66 11.47 -16.61 4.21
CA ILE A 66 11.96 -15.43 3.48
C ILE A 66 13.47 -15.41 3.63
N LYS A 67 14.16 -15.43 2.49
CA LYS A 67 15.62 -15.46 2.44
C LYS A 67 16.15 -14.10 2.02
N PHE A 68 16.95 -13.51 2.90
CA PHE A 68 17.66 -12.27 2.64
C PHE A 68 19.01 -12.60 2.01
N LYS A 69 19.39 -11.87 0.94
CA LYS A 69 20.66 -12.11 0.24
C LYS A 69 21.87 -11.83 1.14
N LYS A 70 21.75 -10.80 1.97
CA LYS A 70 22.72 -10.38 2.97
C LYS A 70 21.97 -9.77 4.15
N PRO A 71 22.35 -10.09 5.40
CA PRO A 71 21.81 -9.40 6.56
C PRO A 71 22.07 -7.90 6.45
N SER A 72 21.09 -7.09 6.82
CA SER A 72 21.24 -5.63 6.81
C SER A 72 22.31 -5.13 7.78
N GLY A 73 22.57 -5.88 8.87
CA GLY A 73 23.47 -5.49 9.95
C GLY A 73 22.94 -4.31 10.80
N ILE A 74 21.66 -3.93 10.62
CA ILE A 74 21.03 -2.86 11.37
C ILE A 74 20.20 -3.48 12.50
N GLU A 75 20.53 -3.15 13.74
CA GLU A 75 19.73 -3.53 14.89
C GLU A 75 18.57 -2.56 15.08
N LEU A 76 17.33 -3.06 14.96
CA LEU A 76 16.10 -2.33 15.23
C LEU A 76 15.29 -3.14 16.25
N ASN A 77 14.81 -2.47 17.30
CA ASN A 77 13.86 -3.05 18.24
C ASN A 77 12.41 -2.78 17.78
N ALA A 78 11.41 -3.38 18.45
CA ALA A 78 10.00 -3.22 18.10
C ALA A 78 9.54 -1.74 18.15
N GLU A 79 10.01 -0.96 19.12
CA GLU A 79 9.70 0.47 19.22
C GLU A 79 10.23 1.27 18.02
N ASN A 80 11.42 0.93 17.52
CA ASN A 80 11.98 1.53 16.32
C ASN A 80 11.08 1.21 15.12
N ILE A 81 10.68 -0.05 14.95
CA ILE A 81 9.77 -0.46 13.86
C ILE A 81 8.45 0.30 13.96
N GLN A 82 7.84 0.39 15.15
CA GLN A 82 6.63 1.15 15.35
C GLN A 82 6.82 2.63 15.00
N ALA A 83 7.92 3.25 15.39
CA ALA A 83 8.21 4.64 15.05
C ALA A 83 8.32 4.83 13.52
N TYR A 84 9.01 3.95 12.81
CA TYR A 84 9.10 3.99 11.35
C TYR A 84 7.74 3.82 10.69
N MET A 85 6.97 2.80 11.07
CA MET A 85 5.69 2.49 10.43
C MET A 85 4.61 3.54 10.74
N SER A 86 4.43 3.90 12.02
CA SER A 86 3.38 4.83 12.42
C SER A 86 3.57 6.25 11.86
N ASN A 87 4.81 6.76 11.80
CA ASN A 87 5.08 8.07 11.19
C ASN A 87 4.86 8.03 9.68
N THR A 88 5.23 6.93 9.03
CA THR A 88 5.00 6.75 7.59
C THR A 88 3.51 6.63 7.27
N LYS A 89 2.77 5.84 8.05
CA LYS A 89 1.31 5.71 7.96
C LYS A 89 0.61 7.06 8.07
N LYS A 90 0.97 7.87 9.09
CA LYS A 90 0.45 9.24 9.27
C LYS A 90 0.80 10.16 8.11
N ALA A 91 2.01 10.03 7.55
CA ALA A 91 2.41 10.84 6.40
C ALA A 91 1.58 10.49 5.15
N ILE A 92 1.34 9.20 4.91
CA ILE A 92 0.48 8.70 3.83
C ILE A 92 -0.96 9.16 3.99
N GLU A 93 -1.51 9.02 5.20
CA GLU A 93 -2.86 9.51 5.52
C GLU A 93 -3.01 10.98 5.13
N LYS A 94 -2.10 11.84 5.60
CA LYS A 94 -2.16 13.27 5.30
C LYS A 94 -2.00 13.53 3.81
N ALA A 95 -1.02 12.88 3.19
CA ALA A 95 -0.79 13.01 1.75
C ALA A 95 -2.04 12.66 0.93
N ILE A 96 -2.84 11.67 1.33
CA ILE A 96 -4.01 11.20 0.57
C ILE A 96 -5.30 11.97 0.92
N PHE A 97 -5.47 12.39 2.17
CA PHE A 97 -6.77 12.83 2.68
C PHE A 97 -6.85 14.30 3.11
N ILE A 98 -5.74 15.03 3.17
CA ILE A 98 -5.77 16.42 3.63
C ILE A 98 -6.22 17.42 2.55
N GLU A 99 -5.89 17.10 1.30
CA GLU A 99 -6.30 17.81 0.10
C GLU A 99 -7.33 16.96 -0.66
N ASP A 100 -8.51 17.54 -0.90
CA ASP A 100 -9.65 16.83 -1.50
C ASP A 100 -9.34 16.29 -2.91
N ASP A 101 -8.51 17.03 -3.65
CA ASP A 101 -8.13 16.69 -5.02
C ASP A 101 -7.15 15.52 -5.13
N THR A 102 -6.54 15.08 -4.02
CA THR A 102 -5.60 13.95 -4.08
C THR A 102 -6.32 12.64 -4.34
N LEU A 103 -5.91 11.95 -5.42
CA LEU A 103 -6.54 10.72 -5.91
C LEU A 103 -8.05 10.87 -6.11
N ASN A 104 -8.47 12.02 -6.63
CA ASN A 104 -9.88 12.31 -6.92
C ASN A 104 -10.34 11.65 -8.24
N HIS A 105 -10.04 10.37 -8.41
CA HIS A 105 -10.45 9.57 -9.57
C HIS A 105 -11.70 8.78 -9.22
N SER A 106 -12.81 9.03 -9.91
CA SER A 106 -14.10 8.37 -9.63
C SER A 106 -14.02 6.85 -9.79
N ILE A 107 -13.17 6.37 -10.69
CA ILE A 107 -12.92 4.94 -10.90
C ILE A 107 -12.29 4.25 -9.70
N PHE A 108 -11.61 4.98 -8.79
CA PHE A 108 -10.95 4.43 -7.60
C PHE A 108 -11.60 4.89 -6.29
N ILE A 109 -12.79 5.49 -6.34
CA ILE A 109 -13.46 6.01 -5.15
C ILE A 109 -13.67 4.93 -4.08
N GLU A 110 -14.08 3.73 -4.49
CA GLU A 110 -14.27 2.60 -3.56
C GLU A 110 -12.95 2.21 -2.87
N ILE A 111 -11.83 2.22 -3.60
CA ILE A 111 -10.51 1.92 -3.04
C ILE A 111 -10.12 2.99 -2.01
N LYS A 112 -10.29 4.28 -2.34
CA LYS A 112 -10.04 5.39 -1.41
C LYS A 112 -10.93 5.27 -0.16
N SER A 113 -12.18 4.85 -0.31
CA SER A 113 -13.11 4.59 0.79
C SER A 113 -12.69 3.41 1.67
N ILE A 114 -12.27 2.28 1.11
CA ILE A 114 -11.77 1.13 1.88
C ILE A 114 -10.52 1.52 2.66
N PHE A 115 -9.62 2.27 2.03
CA PHE A 115 -8.40 2.76 2.66
C PHE A 115 -8.71 3.70 3.84
N ARG A 116 -9.66 4.64 3.67
CA ARG A 116 -10.15 5.50 4.76
C ARG A 116 -10.84 4.71 5.87
N TYR A 117 -11.72 3.78 5.53
CA TYR A 117 -12.41 2.93 6.49
C TYR A 117 -11.41 2.17 7.38
N PHE A 118 -10.36 1.59 6.79
CA PHE A 118 -9.33 0.90 7.57
C PHE A 118 -8.58 1.86 8.51
N LEU A 119 -8.26 3.06 8.03
CA LEU A 119 -7.62 4.09 8.85
C LEU A 119 -8.49 4.46 10.07
N GLU A 120 -9.77 4.76 9.86
CA GLU A 120 -10.73 5.07 10.93
C GLU A 120 -10.87 3.89 11.90
N LYS A 121 -10.99 2.66 11.37
CA LYS A 121 -11.03 1.43 12.17
C LYS A 121 -9.81 1.28 13.08
N THR A 122 -8.62 1.68 12.62
CA THR A 122 -7.40 1.63 13.45
C THR A 122 -7.35 2.68 14.56
N TYR A 123 -8.21 3.71 14.52
CA TYR A 123 -8.35 4.67 15.61
C TYR A 123 -9.31 4.20 16.69
N GLU A 124 -10.26 3.35 16.32
CA GLU A 124 -11.29 2.83 17.23
C GLU A 124 -10.87 1.50 17.89
N ILE A 125 -10.08 0.68 17.19
CA ILE A 125 -9.74 -0.67 17.63
C ILE A 125 -8.26 -0.76 18.01
N SER A 126 -7.98 -0.83 19.31
CA SER A 126 -6.62 -0.86 19.86
C SER A 126 -5.79 -2.05 19.36
N SER A 127 -6.39 -3.23 19.19
CA SER A 127 -5.72 -4.44 18.70
C SER A 127 -5.12 -4.29 17.30
N LEU A 128 -5.55 -3.30 16.51
CA LEU A 128 -4.98 -3.01 15.19
C LEU A 128 -3.74 -2.10 15.24
N THR A 129 -3.37 -1.63 16.44
CA THR A 129 -2.22 -0.74 16.69
C THR A 129 -1.32 -1.23 17.82
N ASP A 130 -1.79 -2.18 18.62
CA ASP A 130 -1.02 -2.82 19.68
C ASP A 130 -0.05 -3.86 19.09
N TYR A 131 1.24 -3.55 19.14
CA TYR A 131 2.33 -4.43 18.69
C TYR A 131 2.97 -5.22 19.85
N GLU A 132 2.48 -5.06 21.09
CA GLU A 132 3.07 -5.69 22.28
C GLU A 132 2.27 -6.95 22.66
N THR A 133 0.95 -6.89 22.59
CA THR A 133 0.09 -8.00 23.02
C THR A 133 0.03 -9.11 21.97
N LEU A 134 0.32 -10.35 22.38
CA LEU A 134 0.11 -11.53 21.53
C LEU A 134 -1.25 -12.18 21.84
N TYR A 135 -1.99 -12.54 20.80
CA TYR A 135 -3.37 -13.01 20.89
C TYR A 135 -3.50 -14.48 20.51
N THR A 136 -4.26 -15.26 21.29
CA THR A 136 -4.60 -16.65 20.94
C THR A 136 -5.68 -16.70 19.87
N VAL A 137 -5.75 -17.79 19.11
CA VAL A 137 -6.69 -17.97 17.98
C VAL A 137 -8.18 -17.78 18.34
N ASN A 138 -8.56 -17.96 19.60
CA ASN A 138 -9.93 -17.85 20.11
C ASN A 138 -10.32 -16.43 20.58
N THR A 139 -9.41 -15.47 20.48
CA THR A 139 -9.66 -14.08 20.91
C THR A 139 -10.25 -13.25 19.79
N ILE A 140 -11.01 -12.22 20.17
CA ILE A 140 -11.64 -11.30 19.21
C ILE A 140 -10.55 -10.53 18.45
N GLU A 141 -9.50 -10.12 19.15
CA GLU A 141 -8.38 -9.33 18.64
C GLU A 141 -7.62 -10.05 17.53
N PHE A 142 -7.37 -11.35 17.70
CA PHE A 142 -6.79 -12.18 16.65
C PHE A 142 -7.64 -12.17 15.36
N HIS A 143 -8.96 -12.32 15.51
CA HIS A 143 -9.88 -12.31 14.37
C HIS A 143 -9.99 -10.91 13.74
N GLN A 144 -10.02 -9.85 14.55
CA GLN A 144 -10.02 -8.46 14.08
C GLN A 144 -8.79 -8.14 13.23
N GLN A 145 -7.60 -8.55 13.68
CA GLN A 145 -6.37 -8.35 12.90
C GLN A 145 -6.42 -9.09 11.56
N ASN A 146 -6.80 -10.37 11.57
CA ASN A 146 -6.86 -11.19 10.35
C ASN A 146 -7.94 -10.72 9.37
N GLU A 147 -9.13 -10.38 9.85
CA GLU A 147 -10.21 -9.82 9.03
C GLU A 147 -9.76 -8.51 8.38
N SER A 148 -9.17 -7.61 9.17
CA SER A 148 -8.74 -6.31 8.66
C SER A 148 -7.59 -6.45 7.66
N PHE A 149 -6.69 -7.42 7.85
CA PHE A 149 -5.63 -7.73 6.90
C PHE A 149 -6.21 -8.24 5.58
N LYS A 150 -7.10 -9.24 5.64
CA LYS A 150 -7.74 -9.81 4.44
C LYS A 150 -8.52 -8.74 3.67
N TYR A 151 -9.33 -7.94 4.38
CA TYR A 151 -10.12 -6.89 3.75
C TYR A 151 -9.24 -5.83 3.09
N LEU A 152 -8.21 -5.35 3.78
CA LEU A 152 -7.27 -4.37 3.22
C LEU A 152 -6.53 -4.94 2.00
N TYR A 153 -6.14 -6.22 2.02
CA TYR A 153 -5.47 -6.87 0.90
C TYR A 153 -6.34 -6.91 -0.36
N THR A 154 -7.67 -6.97 -0.23
CA THR A 154 -8.59 -6.97 -1.40
C THR A 154 -8.47 -5.74 -2.29
N ILE A 155 -7.84 -4.65 -1.81
CA ILE A 155 -7.54 -3.47 -2.63
C ILE A 155 -6.72 -3.83 -3.87
N PHE A 156 -5.77 -4.78 -3.79
CA PHE A 156 -5.00 -5.20 -4.96
C PHE A 156 -5.86 -5.87 -6.02
N ASP A 157 -6.81 -6.70 -5.60
CA ASP A 157 -7.75 -7.36 -6.50
C ASP A 157 -8.70 -6.33 -7.12
N LYS A 158 -9.16 -5.35 -6.35
CA LYS A 158 -9.99 -4.23 -6.85
C LYS A 158 -9.25 -3.36 -7.87
N PHE A 159 -8.00 -2.97 -7.61
CA PHE A 159 -7.18 -2.25 -8.58
C PHE A 159 -7.12 -3.00 -9.91
N THR A 160 -6.81 -4.29 -9.83
CA THR A 160 -6.65 -5.16 -11.01
C THR A 160 -7.96 -5.32 -11.77
N TYR A 161 -9.06 -5.53 -11.05
CA TYR A 161 -10.38 -5.68 -11.62
C TYR A 161 -10.84 -4.40 -12.33
N ILE A 162 -10.69 -3.23 -11.69
CA ILE A 162 -11.06 -1.93 -12.28
C ILE A 162 -10.26 -1.70 -13.57
N ALA A 163 -8.94 -1.89 -13.54
CA ALA A 163 -8.09 -1.71 -14.71
C ALA A 163 -8.53 -2.61 -15.88
N LYS A 164 -8.70 -3.90 -15.62
CA LYS A 164 -9.15 -4.86 -16.63
C LYS A 164 -10.55 -4.54 -17.14
N HIS A 165 -11.49 -4.22 -16.24
CA HIS A 165 -12.85 -3.86 -16.62
C HIS A 165 -12.90 -2.67 -17.57
N LEU A 166 -12.15 -1.61 -17.27
CA LEU A 166 -12.10 -0.45 -18.12
C LEU A 166 -11.42 -0.76 -19.46
N ASN A 167 -10.30 -1.49 -19.46
CA ASN A 167 -9.61 -1.84 -20.70
C ASN A 167 -10.45 -2.75 -21.61
N ASP A 168 -11.06 -3.79 -21.04
CA ASP A 168 -11.93 -4.72 -21.77
C ASP A 168 -13.13 -3.98 -22.36
N LYS A 169 -13.76 -3.08 -21.58
CA LYS A 169 -14.92 -2.30 -22.02
C LYS A 169 -14.60 -1.25 -23.08
N TYR A 170 -13.53 -0.47 -22.90
CA TYR A 170 -13.27 0.73 -23.72
C TYR A 170 -12.24 0.52 -24.82
N CYS A 171 -11.19 -0.27 -24.57
CA CYS A 171 -10.12 -0.49 -25.55
C CYS A 171 -10.35 -1.75 -26.38
N LYS A 172 -10.65 -2.89 -25.72
CA LYS A 172 -10.86 -4.17 -26.41
C LYS A 172 -12.30 -4.36 -26.90
N LYS A 173 -13.26 -3.62 -26.32
CA LYS A 173 -14.70 -3.67 -26.64
C LYS A 173 -15.29 -5.07 -26.50
N ILE A 174 -14.89 -5.78 -25.45
CA ILE A 174 -15.36 -7.13 -25.13
C ILE A 174 -16.18 -7.11 -23.84
N VAL A 175 -17.24 -7.93 -23.80
CA VAL A 175 -17.98 -8.23 -22.57
C VAL A 175 -17.34 -9.45 -21.94
N THR A 176 -16.40 -9.23 -21.03
CA THR A 176 -15.74 -10.32 -20.32
C THR A 176 -16.54 -10.68 -19.07
N ASN A 177 -17.00 -11.94 -18.98
CA ASN A 177 -17.43 -12.51 -17.71
C ASN A 177 -16.17 -12.89 -16.92
N TYR A 178 -15.89 -12.15 -15.84
CA TYR A 178 -14.70 -12.36 -15.00
C TYR A 178 -14.78 -13.59 -14.08
N ASN A 179 -15.68 -14.52 -14.36
CA ASN A 179 -15.87 -15.73 -13.56
C ASN A 179 -14.67 -16.68 -13.77
N GLY A 180 -13.79 -16.74 -12.77
CA GLY A 180 -12.75 -17.78 -12.68
C GLY A 180 -11.35 -17.40 -13.20
N GLU A 181 -11.13 -16.18 -13.71
CA GLU A 181 -9.77 -15.74 -14.04
C GLU A 181 -9.01 -15.32 -12.76
N ALA A 182 -7.91 -16.02 -12.47
CA ALA A 182 -7.00 -15.64 -11.38
C ALA A 182 -6.17 -14.41 -11.79
N LEU A 183 -6.77 -13.23 -11.68
CA LEU A 183 -6.09 -11.95 -11.88
C LEU A 183 -5.05 -11.71 -10.79
N LYS A 184 -3.83 -11.32 -11.18
CA LYS A 184 -2.74 -10.99 -10.27
C LYS A 184 -2.31 -9.55 -10.47
N PHE A 185 -2.35 -8.76 -9.39
CA PHE A 185 -1.97 -7.35 -9.42
C PHE A 185 -0.61 -7.10 -10.10
N SER A 186 0.43 -7.83 -9.70
CA SER A 186 1.78 -7.65 -10.24
C SER A 186 1.94 -8.01 -11.73
N GLN A 187 0.98 -8.71 -12.33
CA GLN A 187 1.05 -9.15 -13.73
C GLN A 187 0.06 -8.41 -14.63
N ASN A 188 -1.13 -8.11 -14.11
CA ASN A 188 -2.24 -7.62 -14.91
C ASN A 188 -2.45 -6.12 -14.78
N PHE A 189 -2.29 -5.54 -13.59
CA PHE A 189 -2.72 -4.16 -13.33
C PHE A 189 -2.10 -3.13 -14.28
N LEU A 190 -0.77 -3.07 -14.38
CA LEU A 190 -0.05 -2.08 -15.19
C LEU A 190 -0.46 -2.13 -16.66
N LYS A 191 -0.49 -3.33 -17.25
CA LYS A 191 -0.86 -3.52 -18.65
C LYS A 191 -2.28 -3.03 -18.93
N GLU A 192 -3.21 -3.33 -18.02
CA GLU A 192 -4.62 -3.02 -18.24
C GLU A 192 -4.93 -1.54 -17.96
N ILE A 193 -4.14 -0.83 -17.12
CA ILE A 193 -4.39 0.59 -16.80
C ILE A 193 -3.63 1.59 -17.70
N SER A 194 -2.72 1.12 -18.56
CA SER A 194 -1.77 1.98 -19.28
C SER A 194 -2.40 3.12 -20.09
N PHE A 195 -3.58 2.89 -20.68
CA PHE A 195 -4.29 3.86 -21.51
C PHE A 195 -4.83 5.08 -20.73
N LEU A 196 -4.83 5.04 -19.40
CA LEU A 196 -5.24 6.15 -18.52
C LEU A 196 -4.03 6.91 -17.94
N THR A 197 -2.82 6.61 -18.37
CA THR A 197 -1.62 7.36 -17.95
C THR A 197 -1.50 8.67 -18.74
N LYS A 198 -0.86 9.68 -18.14
CA LYS A 198 -0.69 11.01 -18.76
C LYS A 198 0.15 10.95 -20.04
N SER A 199 1.19 10.12 -20.03
CA SER A 199 2.16 9.98 -21.11
C SER A 199 2.89 8.63 -21.03
N ALA A 200 3.63 8.26 -22.07
CA ALA A 200 4.49 7.08 -22.04
C ALA A 200 5.57 7.16 -20.93
N LEU A 201 6.07 8.36 -20.63
CA LEU A 201 7.03 8.57 -19.54
C LEU A 201 6.38 8.34 -18.17
N ASP A 202 5.15 8.80 -17.99
CA ASP A 202 4.39 8.58 -16.76
C ASP A 202 4.02 7.11 -16.56
N TYR A 203 3.67 6.42 -17.64
CA TYR A 203 3.50 4.97 -17.62
C TYR A 203 4.77 4.26 -17.17
N GLN A 204 5.94 4.63 -17.70
CA GLN A 204 7.21 4.04 -17.29
C GLN A 204 7.47 4.28 -15.79
N LYS A 205 7.31 5.51 -15.30
CA LYS A 205 7.51 5.84 -13.87
C LYS A 205 6.56 5.07 -12.95
N LEU A 206 5.31 4.89 -13.39
CA LEU A 206 4.34 4.06 -12.68
C LEU A 206 4.77 2.59 -12.69
N SER A 207 5.21 2.06 -13.83
CA SER A 207 5.73 0.69 -13.98
C SER A 207 6.90 0.46 -13.04
N ASP A 208 7.91 1.33 -13.09
CA ASP A 208 9.12 1.25 -12.25
C ASP A 208 8.76 1.22 -10.76
N THR A 209 7.79 2.05 -10.35
CA THR A 209 7.31 2.07 -8.96
C THR A 209 6.65 0.74 -8.57
N ILE A 210 5.71 0.24 -9.38
CA ILE A 210 4.99 -1.01 -9.07
C ILE A 210 5.94 -2.20 -9.12
N GLU A 211 6.89 -2.24 -10.05
CA GLU A 211 7.93 -3.26 -10.13
C GLU A 211 8.83 -3.23 -8.89
N GLN A 212 9.33 -2.05 -8.49
CA GLN A 212 10.13 -1.92 -7.27
C GLN A 212 9.39 -2.46 -6.04
N ILE A 213 8.10 -2.13 -5.89
CA ILE A 213 7.28 -2.65 -4.81
C ILE A 213 7.17 -4.17 -4.92
N THR A 214 6.78 -4.70 -6.08
CA THR A 214 6.47 -6.13 -6.25
C THR A 214 7.68 -7.06 -6.23
N TYR A 215 8.88 -6.55 -6.52
CA TYR A 215 10.16 -7.25 -6.36
C TYR A 215 10.79 -7.08 -4.97
N SER A 216 10.24 -6.21 -4.10
CA SER A 216 10.78 -5.99 -2.77
C SER A 216 10.47 -7.15 -1.81
N ASN A 217 11.33 -7.30 -0.79
CA ASN A 217 11.06 -8.24 0.30
C ASN A 217 9.81 -7.88 1.10
N ALA A 218 9.42 -6.60 1.16
CA ALA A 218 8.18 -6.16 1.79
C ALA A 218 6.94 -6.77 1.12
N TRP A 219 6.89 -6.76 -0.22
CA TRP A 219 5.81 -7.40 -0.96
C TRP A 219 5.79 -8.91 -0.78
N HIS A 220 6.96 -9.55 -0.84
CA HIS A 220 7.08 -10.98 -0.59
C HIS A 220 6.62 -11.37 0.81
N TYR A 221 6.97 -10.59 1.83
CA TYR A 221 6.51 -10.74 3.20
C TYR A 221 4.99 -10.71 3.30
N ILE A 222 4.36 -9.66 2.78
CA ILE A 222 2.91 -9.49 2.83
C ILE A 222 2.16 -10.60 2.07
N ARG A 223 2.68 -11.01 0.90
CA ARG A 223 2.09 -12.11 0.12
C ARG A 223 2.20 -13.46 0.84
N LYS A 224 3.36 -13.76 1.45
CA LYS A 224 3.53 -15.01 2.21
C LYS A 224 2.66 -15.02 3.47
N LEU A 225 2.57 -13.89 4.16
CA LEU A 225 1.68 -13.75 5.31
C LEU A 225 0.21 -13.97 4.91
N ARG A 226 -0.26 -13.36 3.81
CA ARG A 226 -1.62 -13.62 3.30
C ARG A 226 -1.87 -15.12 3.14
N ASN A 227 -0.99 -15.81 2.42
CA ASN A 227 -1.13 -17.24 2.18
C ASN A 227 -1.19 -18.01 3.51
N SER A 228 -0.37 -17.64 4.49
CA SER A 228 -0.38 -18.27 5.81
C SER A 228 -1.69 -18.03 6.56
N ILE A 229 -2.25 -16.82 6.51
CA ILE A 229 -3.54 -16.50 7.16
C ILE A 229 -4.72 -17.20 6.44
N GLU A 230 -4.64 -17.45 5.14
CA GLU A 230 -5.71 -18.06 4.35
C GLU A 230 -5.67 -19.59 4.32
N HIS A 231 -4.48 -20.19 4.35
CA HIS A 231 -4.31 -21.61 4.00
C HIS A 231 -3.59 -22.45 5.07
N ASP A 232 -2.87 -21.84 6.01
CA ASP A 232 -2.19 -22.61 7.05
C ASP A 232 -3.13 -22.91 8.22
N PHE A 233 -2.99 -24.09 8.81
CA PHE A 233 -3.63 -24.41 10.07
C PHE A 233 -2.98 -23.59 11.18
N VAL A 234 -3.78 -22.78 11.87
CA VAL A 234 -3.33 -22.01 13.03
C VAL A 234 -3.19 -22.96 14.22
N ASP A 235 -1.99 -23.07 14.77
CA ASP A 235 -1.74 -23.85 15.98
C ASP A 235 -2.30 -23.09 17.20
N PRO A 236 -3.28 -23.65 17.93
CA PRO A 236 -3.89 -23.00 19.10
C PRO A 236 -2.95 -22.79 20.29
N SER A 237 -1.78 -23.45 20.31
CA SER A 237 -0.79 -23.32 21.37
C SER A 237 0.05 -22.03 21.27
N TYR A 238 0.08 -21.40 20.09
CA TYR A 238 0.79 -20.15 19.85
C TYR A 238 -0.11 -18.93 20.04
N LYS A 239 0.55 -17.78 20.20
CA LYS A 239 -0.07 -16.46 20.23
C LYS A 239 0.51 -15.62 19.11
N TYR A 240 -0.35 -14.86 18.44
CA TYR A 240 -0.05 -14.18 17.20
C TYR A 240 -0.28 -12.68 17.33
N ASN A 241 0.48 -11.90 16.59
CA ASN A 241 0.22 -10.49 16.36
C ASN A 241 0.73 -10.12 14.96
N ILE A 242 -0.13 -9.50 14.14
CA ILE A 242 0.21 -9.04 12.78
C ILE A 242 0.03 -7.53 12.61
N CYS A 243 0.05 -6.77 13.70
CA CYS A 243 -0.12 -5.31 13.71
C CYS A 243 0.89 -4.62 12.78
N PHE A 244 2.18 -4.94 12.88
CA PHE A 244 3.17 -4.38 11.95
C PHE A 244 2.91 -4.76 10.50
N SER A 245 2.40 -5.97 10.24
CA SER A 245 2.08 -6.42 8.90
C SER A 245 0.88 -5.66 8.31
N LEU A 246 -0.09 -5.30 9.15
CA LEU A 246 -1.20 -4.41 8.79
C LEU A 246 -0.70 -3.01 8.41
N GLU A 247 0.19 -2.42 9.22
CA GLU A 247 0.78 -1.11 8.92
C GLU A 247 1.61 -1.14 7.63
N LEU A 248 2.41 -2.20 7.42
CA LEU A 248 3.18 -2.37 6.18
C LEU A 248 2.27 -2.51 4.95
N LEU A 249 1.18 -3.27 5.06
CA LEU A 249 0.20 -3.41 3.97
C LEU A 249 -0.44 -2.05 3.63
N PHE A 250 -0.79 -1.27 4.65
CA PHE A 250 -1.28 0.10 4.46
C PHE A 250 -0.25 0.99 3.75
N ILE A 251 1.03 0.90 4.14
CA ILE A 251 2.12 1.68 3.51
C ILE A 251 2.28 1.31 2.03
N ILE A 252 2.25 0.01 1.71
CA ILE A 252 2.34 -0.47 0.31
C ILE A 252 1.20 0.10 -0.54
N ILE A 253 -0.04 -0.02 -0.05
CA ILE A 253 -1.22 0.47 -0.77
C ILE A 253 -1.17 2.00 -0.92
N GLY A 254 -0.81 2.71 0.16
CA GLY A 254 -0.66 4.16 0.15
C GLY A 254 0.37 4.63 -0.88
N ARG A 255 1.54 3.96 -0.96
CA ARG A 255 2.56 4.30 -1.96
C ARG A 255 2.06 4.10 -3.40
N ILE A 256 1.29 3.05 -3.65
CA ILE A 256 0.65 2.79 -4.95
C ILE A 256 -0.34 3.92 -5.27
N MET A 257 -1.22 4.26 -4.33
CA MET A 257 -2.19 5.35 -4.48
C MET A 257 -1.51 6.68 -4.80
N LEU A 258 -0.43 7.04 -4.10
CA LEU A 258 0.35 8.25 -4.41
C LEU A 258 0.95 8.19 -5.82
N SER A 259 1.40 7.02 -6.28
CA SER A 259 1.92 6.84 -7.64
C SER A 259 0.83 7.03 -8.70
N LEU A 260 -0.38 6.52 -8.45
CA LEU A 260 -1.52 6.69 -9.35
C LEU A 260 -1.92 8.16 -9.46
N ASN A 261 -1.98 8.88 -8.33
CA ASN A 261 -2.29 10.31 -8.31
C ASN A 261 -1.35 11.12 -9.23
N LEU A 262 -0.06 10.78 -9.26
CA LEU A 262 0.94 11.54 -10.00
C LEU A 262 1.01 11.20 -11.48
N HIS A 263 0.83 9.93 -11.84
CA HIS A 263 1.12 9.44 -13.20
C HIS A 263 -0.14 9.17 -14.05
N MET A 264 -1.31 9.10 -13.43
CA MET A 264 -2.57 8.97 -14.15
C MET A 264 -3.14 10.32 -14.57
N GLN A 265 -3.86 10.31 -15.69
CA GLN A 265 -4.70 11.42 -16.12
C GLN A 265 -5.59 11.93 -14.96
N SER A 266 -5.86 13.22 -14.93
CA SER A 266 -6.86 13.80 -14.03
C SER A 266 -8.24 13.21 -14.31
N GLU A 267 -9.19 13.34 -13.38
CA GLU A 267 -10.56 12.86 -13.56
C GLU A 267 -11.24 13.39 -14.83
N ILE A 268 -11.02 14.68 -15.14
CA ILE A 268 -11.56 15.31 -16.35
C ILE A 268 -10.95 14.68 -17.61
N GLU A 269 -9.65 14.43 -17.61
CA GLU A 269 -8.95 13.79 -18.72
C GLU A 269 -9.38 12.33 -18.88
N ILE A 270 -9.50 11.57 -17.78
CA ILE A 270 -10.01 10.20 -17.81
C ILE A 270 -11.39 10.17 -18.46
N ARG A 271 -12.33 11.04 -18.03
CA ARG A 271 -13.68 11.10 -18.63
C ARG A 271 -13.62 11.36 -20.14
N LYS A 272 -12.80 12.33 -20.57
CA LYS A 272 -12.61 12.63 -22.00
C LYS A 272 -12.03 11.43 -22.76
N THR A 273 -11.04 10.74 -22.19
CA THR A 273 -10.45 9.54 -22.78
C THR A 273 -11.48 8.42 -22.91
N LEU A 274 -12.27 8.18 -21.87
CA LEU A 274 -13.33 7.16 -21.91
C LEU A 274 -14.43 7.50 -22.91
N ASP A 275 -14.84 8.77 -23.00
CA ASP A 275 -15.87 9.21 -23.95
C ASP A 275 -15.39 9.20 -25.40
N SER A 276 -14.12 9.54 -25.66
CA SER A 276 -13.56 9.42 -27.02
C SER A 276 -13.49 7.95 -27.47
N LEU A 277 -13.05 7.05 -26.59
CA LEU A 277 -12.99 5.60 -26.87
C LEU A 277 -14.37 4.99 -27.12
N LYS A 278 -15.45 5.54 -26.56
CA LYS A 278 -16.84 5.13 -26.87
C LYS A 278 -17.27 5.53 -28.29
N GLN A 279 -16.80 6.66 -28.80
CA GLN A 279 -17.27 7.27 -30.06
C GLN A 279 -16.62 6.66 -31.30
N PHE A 280 -15.40 6.13 -31.20
CA PHE A 280 -14.78 5.37 -32.29
C PHE A 280 -15.49 4.01 -32.44
N LYS A 281 -16.57 3.97 -33.23
CA LYS A 281 -17.24 2.74 -33.70
C LYS A 281 -16.82 2.42 -35.12
#